data_AF-A0A7X7P8S7-F1
#
_entry.id   AF-A0A7X7P8S7-F1
#
_cell.length_a   1.000
_cell.length_b   1.000
_cell.length_c   1.000
_cell.angle_alpha   90.00
_cell.angle_beta   90.00
_cell.angle_gamma   90.00
#
_symmetry.space_group_name_H-M   'P 1'
#
loop_
_entity.id
_entity.type
_entity.pdbx_description
1 polymer ?
#
loop_
_entity_poly.entity_id
_entity_poly.type
_entity_poly.pdbx_seq_one_letter_code
_entity_poly.pdbx_strand_id
1 'polypeptide(L)' 'IRTGGEFRLSNYLLWQAAYSEFFVSKTLWPDFTKEEFLEAVAFYQTRERRFGKVVSE' A
#
# COMPACT_ATOMS: atom_id res chain seq x y z
N ILE A 1 3.16 -1.04 2.12
CA ILE A 1 2.48 -1.80 3.19
C ILE A 1 2.79 -1.11 4.50
N ARG A 2 1.77 -0.79 5.31
CA ARG A 2 1.94 -0.25 6.67
C ARG A 2 1.12 -1.09 7.63
N THR A 3 1.76 -1.61 8.67
CA THR A 3 1.11 -2.40 9.73
C THR A 3 0.73 -1.50 10.91
N GLY A 4 -0.02 -2.03 11.87
CA GLY A 4 -0.40 -1.34 13.10
C GLY A 4 -1.60 -0.39 12.95
N GLY A 5 -2.38 -0.50 11.89
CA GLY A 5 -3.69 0.15 11.73
C GLY A 5 -3.67 1.64 11.36
N GLU A 6 -2.55 2.32 11.51
CA GLU A 6 -2.45 3.75 11.23
C GLU A 6 -2.36 4.06 9.73
N PHE A 7 -3.28 4.85 9.19
CA PHE A 7 -3.25 5.28 7.79
C PHE A 7 -2.56 6.63 7.60
N ARG A 8 -1.22 6.62 7.67
CA ARG A 8 -0.37 7.80 7.42
C ARG A 8 0.98 7.36 6.86
N LEU A 9 1.74 8.28 6.24
CA LEU A 9 3.11 7.99 5.81
C LEU A 9 4.15 8.30 6.89
N SER A 10 3.88 9.23 7.80
CA SER A 10 4.82 9.60 8.88
C SER A 10 6.21 9.99 8.38
N ASN A 11 6.27 10.86 7.36
CA ASN A 11 7.54 11.34 6.77
C ASN A 11 8.43 10.22 6.20
N TYR A 12 7.84 9.11 5.76
CA TYR A 12 8.57 8.01 5.14
C TYR A 12 8.42 8.03 3.62
N LEU A 13 9.55 8.19 2.92
CA LEU A 13 9.66 8.10 1.45
C LEU A 13 8.66 8.99 0.68
N LEU A 14 8.43 10.21 1.14
CA LEU A 14 7.41 11.10 0.58
C LEU A 14 7.55 11.30 -0.93
N TRP A 15 8.77 11.58 -1.40
CA TRP A 15 9.04 11.77 -2.82
C TRP A 15 8.90 10.48 -3.62
N GLN A 16 9.48 9.39 -3.11
CA GLN A 16 9.49 8.10 -3.78
C GLN A 16 8.10 7.45 -3.83
N ALA A 17 7.18 7.82 -2.93
CA ALA A 17 5.84 7.25 -2.83
C ALA A 17 4.78 7.92 -3.73
N ALA A 18 5.16 8.89 -4.57
CA ALA A 18 4.23 9.73 -5.34
C ALA A 18 3.12 8.98 -6.12
N TYR A 19 3.42 7.77 -6.64
CA TYR A 19 2.45 6.89 -7.33
C TYR A 19 2.49 5.46 -6.79
N SER A 20 2.87 5.29 -5.53
CA SER A 20 2.87 4.00 -4.86
C SER A 20 1.45 3.63 -4.44
N GLU A 21 1.11 2.35 -4.56
CA GLU A 21 -0.13 1.83 -3.96
C GLU A 21 0.07 1.66 -2.45
N PHE A 22 -0.94 2.05 -1.68
CA PHE A 22 -0.92 1.93 -0.23
C PHE A 22 -1.80 0.76 0.22
N PHE A 23 -1.21 -0.12 1.01
CA PHE A 23 -1.90 -1.20 1.71
C PHE A 23 -1.65 -1.02 3.21
N VAL A 24 -2.71 -1.05 4.02
CA VAL A 24 -2.63 -0.93 5.48
C VAL A 24 -3.26 -2.15 6.13
N SER A 25 -2.49 -2.81 7.00
CA SER A 25 -2.99 -3.89 7.85
C SER A 25 -3.20 -3.38 9.28
N LYS A 26 -4.27 -3.85 9.92
CA LYS A 26 -4.53 -3.60 11.35
C LYS A 26 -3.62 -4.44 12.25
N THR A 27 -3.04 -5.51 11.73
CA THR A 27 -2.11 -6.40 12.44
C THR A 27 -0.87 -5.64 12.86
N LEU A 28 -0.41 -5.86 14.10
CA LEU A 28 0.81 -5.26 14.61
C LEU A 28 2.04 -5.86 13.91
N TRP A 29 3.15 -5.12 13.82
CA TRP A 29 4.33 -5.57 13.08
C TRP A 29 4.88 -6.95 13.50
N PRO A 30 5.00 -7.27 14.81
CA PRO A 30 5.48 -8.59 15.23
C PRO A 30 4.56 -9.75 14.82
N ASP A 31 3.27 -9.47 14.61
CA ASP A 31 2.24 -10.47 14.31
C ASP A 31 1.98 -10.60 12.80
N PHE A 32 2.59 -9.75 11.97
CA PHE A 32 2.34 -9.73 10.53
C PHE A 32 2.92 -10.96 9.84
N THR A 33 2.03 -11.75 9.23
CA THR A 33 2.35 -13.08 8.71
C THR A 33 2.75 -13.08 7.23
N LYS A 34 3.27 -14.22 6.75
CA LYS A 34 3.56 -14.43 5.32
C LYS A 34 2.27 -14.42 4.50
N GLU A 35 1.19 -14.95 5.05
CA GLU A 35 -0.13 -15.03 4.42
C GLU A 35 -0.69 -13.63 4.18
N GLU A 36 -0.60 -12.73 5.18
CA GLU A 36 -1.00 -11.33 5.02
C GLU A 36 -0.09 -10.57 4.05
N PHE A 37 1.20 -10.91 3.98
CA PHE A 37 2.07 -10.37 2.94
C PHE A 37 1.59 -10.76 1.54
N LEU A 38 1.22 -12.03 1.34
CA LEU A 38 0.67 -12.50 0.06
C LEU A 38 -0.68 -11.83 -0.26
N GLU A 39 -1.53 -11.58 0.74
CA GLU A 39 -2.75 -10.79 0.59
C GLU A 39 -2.45 -9.37 0.12
N ALA A 40 -1.46 -8.71 0.71
CA ALA A 40 -1.03 -7.38 0.30
C ALA A 40 -0.51 -7.34 -1.15
N VAL A 41 0.19 -8.40 -1.58
CA VAL A 41 0.65 -8.56 -2.97
C VAL A 41 -0.52 -8.80 -3.91
N ALA A 42 -1.46 -9.69 -3.55
CA ALA A 42 -2.66 -9.94 -4.35
C ALA A 42 -3.50 -8.66 -4.51
N PHE A 43 -3.69 -7.91 -3.42
CA PHE A 43 -4.30 -6.59 -3.45
C PHE A 43 -3.59 -5.67 -4.45
N TYR A 44 -2.26 -5.56 -4.36
CA TYR A 44 -1.46 -4.73 -5.27
C TYR A 44 -1.69 -5.09 -6.74
N GLN A 45 -1.75 -6.39 -7.07
CA GLN A 45 -1.96 -6.86 -8.45
C GLN A 45 -3.32 -6.46 -9.03
N THR A 46 -4.34 -6.23 -8.20
CA THR A 46 -5.66 -5.77 -8.67
C THR A 46 -5.72 -4.26 -8.96
N ARG A 47 -4.68 -3.50 -8.61
CA ARG A 47 -4.69 -2.04 -8.74
C ARG A 47 -4.33 -1.63 -10.17
N GLU A 48 -5.17 -0.78 -10.74
CA GLU A 48 -4.88 -0.15 -12.03
C GLU A 48 -4.02 1.11 -11.82
N ARG A 49 -2.74 1.02 -12.20
CA ARG A 49 -1.79 2.12 -12.01
C ARG A 49 -1.83 3.08 -13.19
N ARG A 50 -2.32 4.30 -12.95
CA ARG A 50 -2.58 5.30 -13.99
C ARG A 50 -1.45 6.29 -14.22
N PHE A 51 -0.52 6.43 -13.28
CA PHE A 51 0.69 7.27 -13.41
C PHE A 51 0.40 8.72 -13.89
N GLY A 52 -0.68 9.33 -13.38
CA GLY A 52 -1.07 10.69 -13.76
C GLY A 52 -1.90 10.80 -15.04
N LYS A 53 -2.28 9.69 -15.68
CA LYS A 53 -3.25 9.69 -16.78
C LYS A 53 -4.65 10.07 -16.26
N VAL A 54 -5.28 11.02 -16.95
CA VAL A 54 -6.70 11.34 -16.79
C VAL A 54 -7.48 10.45 -17.76
N VAL A 55 -8.61 9.89 -17.34
CA VAL A 55 -9.47 9.11 -18.24
C VAL A 55 -10.05 10.10 -19.26
N SER A 56 -9.80 9.88 -20.55
CA SER A 56 -10.57 10.54 -21.60
C SER A 56 -11.95 9.88 -21.66
N GLU A 57 -13.00 10.69 -21.57
CA GLU A 57 -14.40 10.27 -21.81
C GLU A 57 -14.60 9.60 -23.17
#